data_AF-A0A7J4ZSM8-F1
#
_entry.id   AF-A0A7J4ZSM8-F1
#
_cell.length_a   1.000
_cell.length_b   1.000
_cell.length_c   1.000
_cell.angle_alpha   90.00
_cell.angle_beta   90.00
_cell.angle_gamma   90.00
#
_symmetry.space_group_name_H-M   'P 1'
#
loop_
_entity.id
_entity.type
_entity.pdbx_description
1 polymer ?
#
loop_
_entity_poly.entity_id
_entity_poly.type
_entity_poly.pdbx_seq_one_letter_code
_entity_poly.pdbx_strand_id
1 'polypeptide(L)' 'AAAAVRLAKLDEFAGKTIVAILPDAAERYLSTPLFEGI' A
#
# COMPACT_ATOMS: atom_id res chain seq x y z
N ALA A 1 -0.03 0.08 -0.18
CA ALA A 1 0.21 -1.37 -0.27
C ALA A 1 -0.99 -2.27 0.09
N ALA A 2 -2.16 -1.75 0.50
CA ALA A 2 -3.25 -2.56 1.06
C ALA A 2 -3.73 -3.73 0.16
N ALA A 3 -3.85 -3.52 -1.15
CA ALA A 3 -4.26 -4.57 -2.09
C ALA A 3 -3.23 -5.72 -2.17
N ALA A 4 -1.94 -5.39 -2.29
CA ALA A 4 -0.87 -6.38 -2.33
C ALA A 4 -0.85 -7.26 -1.07
N VAL A 5 -1.07 -6.67 0.11
CA VAL A 5 -1.15 -7.41 1.38
C VAL A 5 -2.36 -8.36 1.41
N ARG A 6 -3.51 -7.96 0.85
CA ARG A 6 -4.68 -8.83 0.77
C ARG A 6 -4.43 -10.01 -0.17
N LEU A 7 -3.84 -9.76 -1.33
CA LEU A 7 -3.49 -10.82 -2.28
C LEU A 7 -2.46 -11.79 -1.70
N ALA A 8 -1.46 -11.31 -0.97
CA ALA A 8 -0.45 -12.15 -0.33
C ALA A 8 -1.01 -13.13 0.72
N LYS A 9 -2.26 -12.94 1.17
CA LYS A 9 -2.95 -13.82 2.12
C LYS A 9 -3.75 -14.94 1.44
N LEU A 10 -3.88 -14.94 0.13
CA LEU A 10 -4.60 -15.98 -0.61
C LEU A 10 -3.65 -17.15 -0.91
N ASP A 11 -4.14 -18.37 -0.79
CA ASP A 11 -3.34 -19.59 -0.99
C ASP A 11 -2.73 -19.66 -2.40
N GLU A 12 -3.43 -19.15 -3.41
CA GLU A 12 -2.94 -19.11 -4.80
C GLU A 12 -1.67 -18.26 -4.99
N PHE A 13 -1.40 -17.33 -4.07
CA PHE A 13 -0.21 -16.47 -4.07
C PHE A 13 0.84 -16.92 -3.04
N ALA A 14 0.63 -18.05 -2.35
CA ALA A 14 1.59 -18.59 -1.40
C ALA A 14 2.97 -18.82 -2.05
N GLY A 15 4.03 -18.35 -1.40
CA GLY A 15 5.41 -18.46 -1.89
C GLY A 15 5.76 -17.56 -3.10
N LYS A 16 4.83 -16.74 -3.60
CA LYS A 16 5.11 -15.78 -4.68
C LYS A 16 5.53 -14.42 -4.11
N THR A 17 6.37 -13.71 -4.86
CA THR A 17 6.73 -12.31 -4.54
C THR A 17 5.78 -11.35 -5.24
N ILE A 18 5.06 -10.54 -4.46
CA ILE A 18 4.17 -9.49 -4.98
C ILE A 18 4.90 -8.15 -4.90
N VAL A 19 5.05 -7.47 -6.04
CA VAL A 19 5.66 -6.13 -6.13
C VAL A 19 4.56 -5.09 -6.32
N ALA A 20 4.57 -4.04 -5.49
CA ALA A 20 3.61 -2.94 -5.56
C ALA A 20 4.34 -1.60 -5.64
N ILE A 21 3.85 -0.71 -6.50
CA ILE A 21 4.39 0.64 -6.68
C ILE A 21 3.72 1.57 -5.66
N LEU A 22 4.53 2.38 -4.98
CA LEU A 22 4.09 3.58 -4.29
C LEU A 22 4.39 4.77 -5.21
N PRO A 23 3.36 5.43 -5.76
CA PRO A 23 3.54 6.32 -6.92
C PRO A 23 4.18 7.66 -6.59
N ASP A 24 4.14 8.08 -5.32
CA ASP A 24 4.66 9.37 -4.85
C ASP A 24 5.04 9.30 -3.36
N ALA A 25 5.72 10.36 -2.91
CA ALA A 25 6.02 10.58 -1.50
C ALA A 25 4.84 11.26 -0.79
N ALA A 26 4.66 10.94 0.49
CA ALA A 26 3.54 11.43 1.29
C ALA A 26 3.58 12.95 1.54
N GLU A 27 4.75 13.61 1.43
CA GLU A 27 4.92 15.06 1.66
C GLU A 27 4.02 15.94 0.78
N ARG A 28 3.64 15.46 -0.41
CA ARG A 28 2.71 16.18 -1.29
C ARG A 28 1.31 16.32 -0.68
N TYR A 29 0.97 15.47 0.29
CA TYR A 29 -0.38 15.31 0.83
C TYR A 29 -0.54 15.89 2.23
N LEU A 30 0.42 16.68 2.74
CA LEU A 30 0.39 17.25 4.09
C LEU A 30 -0.89 18.04 4.40
N SER A 31 -1.51 18.68 3.39
CA SER A 31 -2.75 19.46 3.55
C SER A 31 -4.01 18.70 3.20
N THR A 32 -3.97 17.36 3.20
CA THR A 32 -5.10 16.48 2.84
C THR A 32 -5.50 15.60 4.01
N PRO A 33 -6.65 14.89 3.95
CA PRO A 33 -7.07 13.96 4.99
C PRO A 33 -6.07 12.86 5.33
N LEU A 34 -5.09 12.58 4.47
CA LEU A 34 -4.03 11.62 4.79
C LEU A 34 -3.26 11.99 6.07
N PHE A 35 -3.14 13.28 6.38
CA PHE A 35 -2.46 13.81 7.55
C PHE A 35 -3.42 14.44 8.58
N GLU A 36 -4.74 14.31 8.39
CA GLU A 36 -5.69 14.75 9.41
C GLU A 36 -5.60 13.84 10.64
N GLY A 37 -5.48 14.44 11.83
CA GLY A 37 -5.44 13.70 13.10
C GLY A 37 -4.09 13.05 13.43
N ILE A 38 -3.05 13.37 12.65
CA ILE A 38 -1.64 13.28 13.07
C ILE A 38 -1.30 14.52 13.90
#